data_AF-A0A849SS23-F1
#
_entry.id   AF-A0A849SS23-F1
#
_cell.length_a   1.000
_cell.length_b   1.000
_cell.length_c   1.000
_cell.angle_alpha   90.00
_cell.angle_beta   90.00
_cell.angle_gamma   90.00
#
_symmetry.space_group_name_H-M   'P 1'
#
loop_
_entity.id
_entity.type
_entity.pdbx_description
1 polymer ?
#
loop_
_entity_poly.entity_id
_entity_poly.type
_entity_poly.pdbx_seq_one_letter_code
_entity_poly.pdbx_strand_id
1 'polypeptide(L)'
;MNIKPIRNDEDLGAAFRQLELVFQAQSGTPEADEMEILVTLIEAYEHKHYPISPANPVEAIKFRMEQLGLTQKDLEPFIGSSGRVSEVLNHKRRLSLRMVKRLHEGLHIPYESLLSAA
;
A
#
# COMPACT_ATOMS: atom_id res chain seq x y z
N MET A 1 -25.94 -13.45 -17.99
CA MET A 1 -24.82 -12.54 -17.65
C MET A 1 -23.97 -12.27 -18.87
N ASN A 2 -23.52 -11.03 -19.06
CA ASN A 2 -22.58 -10.66 -20.12
C ASN A 2 -21.33 -10.06 -19.48
N ILE A 3 -20.45 -10.93 -18.98
CA ILE A 3 -19.21 -10.55 -18.29
C ILE A 3 -18.18 -10.12 -19.35
N LYS A 4 -17.57 -8.95 -19.15
CA LYS A 4 -16.59 -8.37 -20.08
C LYS A 4 -15.21 -8.29 -19.41
N PRO A 5 -14.12 -8.47 -20.18
CA PRO A 5 -12.77 -8.22 -19.67
C PRO A 5 -12.58 -6.76 -19.25
N ILE A 6 -11.82 -6.52 -18.19
CA ILE A 6 -11.39 -5.18 -17.77
C ILE A 6 -10.12 -4.80 -18.53
N ARG A 7 -10.19 -3.78 -19.40
CA ARG A 7 -9.06 -3.37 -20.26
C ARG A 7 -8.50 -2.00 -19.91
N ASN A 8 -9.27 -1.18 -19.21
CA ASN A 8 -8.92 0.17 -18.82
C ASN A 8 -9.65 0.56 -17.51
N ASP A 9 -9.39 1.77 -17.02
CA ASP A 9 -9.93 2.26 -15.76
C ASP A 9 -11.45 2.54 -15.82
N GLU A 10 -12.01 2.78 -17.01
CA GLU A 10 -13.46 2.93 -17.20
C GLU A 10 -14.17 1.58 -17.00
N ASP A 11 -13.63 0.52 -17.60
CA ASP A 11 -14.09 -0.86 -17.40
C ASP A 11 -13.97 -1.27 -15.92
N LEU A 12 -12.87 -0.87 -15.27
CA LEU A 12 -12.63 -1.13 -13.85
C LEU A 12 -13.69 -0.46 -12.98
N GLY A 13 -13.96 0.83 -13.23
CA GLY A 13 -15.02 1.56 -12.53
C GLY A 13 -16.41 0.97 -12.77
N ALA A 14 -16.68 0.45 -13.97
CA ALA A 14 -17.94 -0.25 -14.26
C ALA A 14 -18.04 -1.59 -13.50
N ALA A 15 -16.94 -2.34 -13.42
CA ALA A 15 -16.88 -3.59 -12.66
C ALA A 15 -17.12 -3.36 -11.17
N PHE A 16 -16.55 -2.30 -10.57
CA PHE A 16 -16.82 -1.95 -9.17
C PHE A 16 -18.29 -1.60 -8.92
N ARG A 17 -18.91 -0.79 -9.79
CA ARG A 17 -20.35 -0.48 -9.67
C ARG A 17 -21.23 -1.73 -9.75
N GLN A 18 -20.86 -2.69 -10.61
CA GLN A 18 -21.58 -3.95 -10.70
C GLN A 18 -21.36 -4.81 -9.46
N LEU A 19 -20.12 -4.88 -8.97
CA LEU A 19 -19.77 -5.61 -7.76
C LEU A 19 -20.57 -5.11 -6.56
N GLU A 20 -20.73 -3.80 -6.39
CA GLU A 20 -21.55 -3.20 -5.32
C GLU A 20 -22.99 -3.72 -5.30
N LEU A 21 -23.58 -4.03 -6.46
CA LEU A 21 -24.95 -4.54 -6.56
C LEU A 21 -25.07 -6.00 -6.12
N VAL A 22 -24.01 -6.79 -6.26
CA VAL A 22 -24.00 -8.24 -5.97
C VAL A 22 -23.14 -8.62 -4.77
N PHE A 23 -22.50 -7.65 -4.10
CA PHE A 23 -21.55 -7.87 -3.01
C PHE A 23 -22.14 -8.61 -1.79
N GLN A 24 -23.45 -8.51 -1.59
CA GLN A 24 -24.17 -9.20 -0.51
C GLN A 24 -24.92 -10.46 -0.98
N ALA A 25 -24.60 -10.97 -2.18
CA ALA A 25 -25.21 -12.17 -2.70
C ALA A 25 -24.98 -13.36 -1.76
N GLN A 26 -26.01 -14.18 -1.59
CA GLN A 26 -25.91 -15.38 -0.76
C GLN A 26 -25.17 -16.49 -1.53
N SER A 27 -24.37 -17.27 -0.80
CA SER A 27 -23.64 -18.38 -1.41
C SER A 27 -24.57 -19.35 -2.14
N GLY A 28 -24.16 -19.78 -3.33
CA GLY A 28 -24.92 -20.69 -4.18
C GLY A 28 -25.99 -20.01 -5.05
N THR A 29 -26.09 -18.67 -5.05
CA THR A 29 -26.90 -17.95 -6.04
C THR A 29 -26.06 -17.54 -7.25
N PRO A 30 -26.67 -17.34 -8.43
CA PRO A 30 -25.95 -16.82 -9.60
C PRO A 30 -25.24 -15.49 -9.35
N GLU A 31 -25.79 -14.63 -8.49
CA GLU A 31 -25.19 -13.35 -8.12
C GLU A 31 -23.90 -13.54 -7.32
N ALA A 32 -23.77 -14.62 -6.53
CA ALA A 32 -22.53 -14.96 -5.86
C ALA A 32 -21.45 -15.41 -6.86
N ASP A 33 -21.83 -16.21 -7.87
CA ASP A 33 -20.93 -16.55 -8.97
C ASP A 33 -20.48 -15.29 -9.74
N GLU A 34 -21.39 -14.34 -9.96
CA GLU A 34 -21.06 -13.04 -10.59
C GLU A 34 -20.07 -12.24 -9.74
N MET A 35 -20.32 -12.15 -8.43
CA MET A 35 -19.44 -11.47 -7.48
C MET A 35 -18.02 -12.05 -7.52
N GLU A 36 -17.88 -13.38 -7.45
CA GLU A 36 -16.57 -14.05 -7.49
C GLU A 36 -15.81 -13.76 -8.80
N ILE A 37 -16.51 -13.79 -9.94
CA ILE A 37 -15.89 -13.49 -11.23
C ILE A 37 -15.46 -12.02 -11.31
N LEU A 38 -16.30 -11.10 -10.85
CA LEU A 38 -15.97 -9.66 -10.83
C LEU A 38 -14.76 -9.36 -9.96
N VAL A 39 -14.69 -9.93 -8.75
CA VAL A 39 -13.54 -9.80 -7.86
C VAL A 39 -12.27 -10.31 -8.55
N THR A 40 -12.33 -11.50 -9.15
CA THR A 40 -11.18 -12.09 -9.85
C THR A 40 -10.68 -11.20 -11.00
N LEU A 41 -11.59 -10.61 -11.78
CA LEU A 41 -11.24 -9.73 -12.90
C LEU A 41 -10.63 -8.41 -12.43
N ILE A 42 -11.20 -7.82 -11.37
CA ILE A 42 -10.71 -6.60 -10.74
C ILE A 42 -9.28 -6.83 -10.23
N GLU A 43 -9.07 -7.88 -9.42
CA GLU A 43 -7.76 -8.22 -8.86
C GLU A 43 -6.72 -8.44 -9.96
N ALA A 44 -7.06 -9.17 -11.03
CA ALA A 44 -6.14 -9.42 -12.14
C ALA A 44 -5.75 -8.12 -12.87
N TYR A 45 -6.70 -7.19 -13.05
CA TYR A 45 -6.42 -5.90 -13.66
C TYR A 45 -5.58 -5.02 -12.73
N GLU A 46 -5.94 -4.91 -11.46
CA GLU A 46 -5.22 -4.13 -10.45
C GLU A 46 -3.79 -4.64 -10.26
N HIS A 47 -3.57 -5.95 -10.15
CA HIS A 47 -2.23 -6.52 -10.04
C HIS A 47 -1.33 -6.15 -11.22
N LYS A 48 -1.90 -6.02 -12.42
CA LYS A 48 -1.16 -5.66 -13.65
C LYS A 48 -0.89 -4.16 -13.76
N HIS A 49 -1.82 -3.30 -13.34
CA HIS A 49 -1.77 -1.84 -13.61
C HIS A 49 -1.46 -1.00 -12.37
N TYR A 50 -1.85 -1.49 -11.19
CA TYR A 50 -1.59 -0.91 -9.87
C TYR A 50 -0.89 -1.95 -8.97
N PRO A 51 0.31 -2.43 -9.36
CA PRO A 51 1.05 -3.36 -8.51
C PRO A 51 1.18 -2.75 -7.12
N ILE A 52 0.86 -3.54 -6.09
CA ILE A 52 1.10 -3.16 -4.70
C ILE A 52 2.58 -2.85 -4.59
N SER A 53 2.90 -1.55 -4.61
CA SER A 53 4.28 -1.12 -4.63
C SER A 53 4.90 -1.56 -3.31
N PRO A 54 6.15 -2.07 -3.33
CA PRO A 54 6.88 -2.29 -2.10
C PRO A 54 6.76 -1.01 -1.25
N ALA A 55 6.35 -1.15 0.01
CA ALA A 55 5.99 0.01 0.84
C ALA A 55 7.11 1.04 0.77
N ASN A 56 6.84 2.24 0.23
CA ASN A 56 7.83 3.30 0.15
C ASN A 56 8.42 3.49 1.56
N PRO A 57 9.75 3.37 1.77
CA PRO A 57 10.34 3.40 3.10
C PRO A 57 9.93 4.62 3.92
N VAL A 58 9.70 5.75 3.26
CA VAL A 58 9.21 6.97 3.90
C VAL A 58 7.77 6.84 4.36
N GLU A 59 6.89 6.22 3.56
CA GLU A 59 5.50 5.98 3.96
C GLU A 59 5.41 4.95 5.09
N ALA A 60 6.26 3.92 5.10
CA ALA A 60 6.39 3.01 6.23
C ALA A 60 6.79 3.74 7.53
N ILE A 61 7.72 4.70 7.44
CA ILE A 61 8.11 5.53 8.58
C ILE A 61 6.95 6.42 9.04
N LYS A 62 6.29 7.13 8.12
CA LYS A 62 5.16 8.02 8.46
C LYS A 62 3.99 7.26 9.08
N PHE A 63 3.64 6.12 8.51
CA PHE A 63 2.61 5.23 9.05
C PHE A 63 2.96 4.80 10.48
N ARG A 64 4.23 4.43 10.72
CA ARG A 64 4.67 4.09 12.07
C ARG A 64 4.64 5.27 13.04
N MET A 65 4.96 6.47 12.56
CA MET A 65 4.84 7.69 13.36
C MET A 65 3.39 7.94 13.77
N GLU A 66 2.44 7.81 12.84
CA GLU A 66 1.02 7.97 13.12
C GLU A 66 0.52 6.98 14.18
N GLN A 67 0.86 5.70 14.02
CA GLN A 67 0.49 4.64 14.98
C GLN A 67 0.99 4.90 16.40
N LEU A 68 2.17 5.53 16.53
CA LEU A 68 2.84 5.76 17.81
C LEU A 68 2.70 7.22 18.29
N GLY A 69 1.99 8.09 17.56
CA GLY A 69 1.86 9.51 17.87
C GLY A 69 3.19 10.29 17.85
N LEU A 70 4.16 9.87 17.02
CA LEU A 70 5.50 10.45 16.96
C LEU A 70 5.55 11.71 16.09
N THR A 71 6.37 12.66 16.50
CA THR A 71 6.73 13.83 15.70
C THR A 71 8.01 13.57 14.90
N GLN A 72 8.31 14.44 13.92
CA GLN A 72 9.57 14.33 13.16
C GLN A 72 10.80 14.42 14.07
N LYS A 73 10.72 15.16 15.18
CA LYS A 73 11.82 15.29 16.14
C LYS A 73 12.13 13.97 16.84
N ASP A 74 11.12 13.14 17.04
CA ASP A 74 11.29 11.83 17.69
C ASP A 74 12.01 10.82 16.78
N LEU A 75 12.19 11.13 15.49
CA LEU A 75 13.00 10.31 14.58
C LEU A 75 14.50 10.60 14.64
N GLU A 76 14.92 11.65 15.34
CA GLU A 76 16.32 12.04 15.39
C GLU A 76 17.28 10.94 15.90
N PRO A 77 16.91 10.12 16.92
CA PRO A 77 17.73 8.99 17.36
C PRO A 77 18.00 7.94 16.27
N PHE A 78 17.07 7.78 15.31
CA PHE A 78 17.14 6.75 14.28
C PHE A 78 17.72 7.26 12.96
N ILE A 79 17.50 8.53 12.63
CA ILE A 79 17.89 9.12 11.34
C ILE A 79 19.06 10.12 11.49
N GLY A 80 19.07 10.93 12.54
CA GLY A 80 20.08 11.97 12.79
C GLY A 80 19.43 13.34 13.02
N SER A 81 20.12 14.45 12.69
CA SER A 81 19.58 15.80 12.91
C SER A 81 18.21 16.03 12.26
N SER A 82 17.43 16.98 12.79
CA SER A 82 16.09 17.31 12.26
C SER A 82 16.11 17.65 10.76
N GLY A 83 17.15 18.33 10.28
CA GLY A 83 17.34 18.59 8.85
C GLY A 83 17.46 17.30 8.03
N ARG A 84 18.17 16.29 8.56
CA ARG A 84 18.31 14.98 7.90
C ARG A 84 17.01 14.18 7.95
N VAL A 85 16.26 14.26 9.05
CA VAL A 85 14.91 13.68 9.14
C VAL A 85 14.03 14.28 8.04
N SER A 86 14.00 15.61 7.93
CA SER A 86 13.21 16.32 6.92
C SER A 86 13.63 15.94 5.50
N GLU A 87 14.94 15.87 5.22
CA GLU A 87 15.44 15.42 3.91
C GLU A 87 14.97 14.00 3.56
N VAL A 88 14.97 13.08 4.52
CA VAL A 88 14.50 11.70 4.31
C VAL A 88 12.99 11.66 4.10
N LEU A 89 12.21 12.32 4.96
CA LEU A 89 10.73 12.32 4.87
C LEU A 89 10.18 13.03 3.62
N ASN A 90 10.99 13.89 3.00
CA ASN A 90 10.67 14.56 1.74
C ASN A 90 11.40 13.94 0.53
N HIS A 91 11.93 12.71 0.66
CA HIS A 91 12.60 11.95 -0.40
C HIS A 91 13.83 12.64 -1.02
N LYS A 92 14.37 13.70 -0.39
CA LYS A 92 15.60 14.38 -0.80
C LYS A 92 16.85 13.58 -0.45
N ARG A 93 16.73 12.62 0.48
CA ARG A 93 17.81 11.73 0.89
C ARG A 93 17.30 10.31 1.08
N ARG A 94 18.04 9.33 0.54
CA ARG A 94 17.79 7.90 0.78
C ARG A 94 18.22 7.49 2.19
N LEU A 95 17.55 6.50 2.76
CA LEU A 95 17.97 5.86 4.00
C LEU A 95 19.32 5.15 3.79
N SER A 96 20.23 5.30 4.76
CA SER A 96 21.41 4.45 4.84
C SER A 96 21.09 3.16 5.58
N LEU A 97 21.87 2.08 5.36
CA LEU A 97 21.69 0.81 6.09
C LEU A 97 21.76 0.98 7.61
N ARG A 98 22.57 1.93 8.10
CA ARG A 98 22.62 2.27 9.54
C ARG A 98 21.31 2.89 10.03
N MET A 99 20.64 3.72 9.23
CA MET A 99 19.33 4.27 9.57
C MET A 99 18.27 3.18 9.52
N VAL A 100 18.28 2.33 8.49
CA VAL A 100 17.35 1.20 8.36
C VAL A 100 17.44 0.29 9.59
N LYS A 101 18.65 -0.08 10.01
CA LYS A 101 18.88 -0.88 11.21
C LYS A 101 18.31 -0.22 12.46
N ARG A 102 18.60 1.08 12.69
CA ARG A 102 18.10 1.81 13.86
C ARG A 102 16.57 1.97 13.86
N LEU A 103 15.96 2.23 12.70
CA LEU A 103 14.51 2.32 12.55
C LEU A 103 13.83 0.98 12.83
N HIS A 104 14.42 -0.12 12.35
CA HIS A 104 13.93 -1.46 12.65
C HIS A 104 14.06 -1.79 14.14
N GLU A 105 15.24 -1.60 14.73
CA GLU A 105 15.48 -1.94 16.14
C GLU A 105 14.67 -1.06 17.10
N GLY A 106 14.53 0.23 16.78
CA GLY A 106 13.91 1.20 17.68
C GLY A 106 12.41 1.41 17.49
N LEU A 107 11.91 1.28 16.26
CA LEU A 107 10.49 1.49 15.95
C LEU A 107 9.79 0.21 15.48
N HIS A 108 10.50 -0.91 15.37
CA HIS A 108 9.97 -2.19 14.89
C HIS A 108 9.34 -2.12 13.50
N ILE A 109 9.88 -1.26 12.64
CA ILE A 109 9.47 -1.21 11.22
C ILE A 109 10.13 -2.38 10.49
N PRO A 110 9.38 -3.24 9.78
CA PRO A 110 9.95 -4.38 9.06
C PRO A 110 11.05 -3.97 8.07
N TYR A 111 12.11 -4.79 7.96
CA TYR A 111 13.19 -4.52 7.02
C TYR A 111 12.70 -4.44 5.58
N GLU A 112 11.76 -5.31 5.19
CA GLU A 112 11.15 -5.30 3.86
C GLU A 112 10.52 -3.95 3.51
N SER A 113 9.87 -3.30 4.48
CA SER A 113 9.24 -1.98 4.29
C SER A 113 10.27 -0.86 4.17
N LEU A 114 11.48 -1.04 4.73
CA LEU A 114 12.55 -0.02 4.71
C LEU A 114 13.55 -0.19 3.56
N LEU A 115 13.67 -1.40 3.02
CA LEU A 115 14.61 -1.76 1.95
C LEU A 115 13.96 -1.75 0.55
N SER A 116 12.64 -1.62 0.50
CA SER A 116 11.78 -1.73 -0.67
C SER A 116 12.08 -0.73 -1.82
N ALA A 117 12.96 0.26 -1.59
CA ALA A 117 13.45 1.18 -2.60
C ALA A 117 14.89 0.82 -3.02
N ALA A 118 15.04 -0.30 -3.72
CA ALA A 118 16.23 -0.59 -4.52
C ALA A 118 15.94 -0.24 -5.99
#